data_AF-A0A7S0FIZ7-F1
#
_entry.id   AF-A0A7S0FIZ7-F1
#
_cell.length_a   1.000
_cell.length_b   1.000
_cell.length_c   1.000
_cell.angle_alpha   90.00
_cell.angle_beta   90.00
_cell.angle_gamma   90.00
#
_symmetry.space_group_name_H-M   'P 1'
#
loop_
_entity.id
_entity.type
_entity.pdbx_description
1 polymer ?
#
loop_
_entity_poly.entity_id
_entity_poly.type
_entity_poly.pdbx_seq_one_letter_code
_entity_poly.pdbx_strand_id
1 'polypeptide(L)'
;SSLEPVWRQEMQLRDVSAGDELEFAVYDEDPNGKAQCLGKASLAISVVLNDGFVGELPLRGGGRGALLYLKARRGAQYPSVSPDLLMSVSRSPNDSSWGLELDCQDGTVLWVNR
;
A
#
# COMPACT_ATOMS: atom_id res chain seq x y z
N SER A 1 18.66 -4.16 -8.93
CA SER A 1 17.27 -3.79 -8.59
C SER A 1 16.93 -4.36 -7.21
N SER A 2 16.00 -3.73 -6.48
CA SER A 2 15.44 -4.26 -5.21
C SER A 2 14.20 -5.11 -5.52
N LEU A 3 13.92 -6.15 -4.74
CA LEU A 3 12.69 -6.95 -4.86
C LEU A 3 11.47 -6.26 -4.24
N GLU A 4 11.69 -5.25 -3.40
CA GLU A 4 10.65 -4.45 -2.75
C GLU A 4 10.98 -2.95 -2.94
N PRO A 5 10.89 -2.43 -4.18
CA PRO A 5 11.19 -1.04 -4.45
C PRO A 5 10.14 -0.11 -3.82
N VAL A 6 10.59 1.04 -3.31
CA VAL A 6 9.74 2.09 -2.72
C VAL A 6 9.88 3.35 -3.56
N TRP A 7 8.87 3.67 -4.37
CA TRP A 7 8.91 4.82 -5.28
C TRP A 7 8.44 6.14 -4.65
N ARG A 8 7.37 6.10 -3.85
CA ARG A 8 6.70 7.30 -3.28
C ARG A 8 6.40 8.38 -4.32
N GLN A 9 6.05 7.97 -5.53
CA GLN A 9 5.67 8.89 -6.59
C GLN A 9 4.21 9.32 -6.45
N GLU A 10 3.95 10.57 -6.78
CA GLU A 10 2.61 11.17 -6.79
C GLU A 10 2.30 11.74 -8.17
N MET A 11 1.06 11.60 -8.60
CA MET A 11 0.59 12.13 -9.88
C MET A 11 -0.84 12.67 -9.73
N GLN A 12 -1.15 13.74 -10.45
CA GLN A 12 -2.51 14.24 -10.61
C GLN A 12 -3.02 13.87 -12.00
N LEU A 13 -4.17 13.20 -12.02
CA LEU A 13 -4.88 12.88 -13.25
C LEU A 13 -6.00 13.90 -13.46
N ARG A 14 -6.15 14.37 -14.69
CA ARG A 14 -7.23 15.27 -15.13
C ARG A 14 -8.06 14.56 -16.19
N ASP A 15 -9.31 15.01 -16.36
CA ASP A 15 -10.21 14.57 -17.42
C ASP A 15 -10.52 13.06 -17.42
N VAL A 16 -10.55 12.43 -16.24
CA VAL A 16 -10.92 11.02 -16.07
C VAL A 16 -12.44 10.84 -15.99
N SER A 17 -12.93 9.78 -16.61
CA SER A 17 -14.33 9.36 -16.62
C SER A 17 -14.52 8.10 -15.78
N ALA A 18 -15.74 7.87 -15.28
CA ALA A 18 -16.04 6.69 -14.45
C ALA A 18 -15.86 5.35 -15.19
N GLY A 19 -15.87 5.37 -16.52
CA GLY A 19 -15.58 4.19 -17.36
C GLY A 19 -14.09 3.92 -17.61
N ASP A 20 -13.20 4.79 -17.13
CA ASP A 20 -11.76 4.65 -17.36
C ASP A 20 -11.12 3.65 -16.40
N GLU A 21 -9.95 3.15 -16.79
CA GLU A 21 -9.13 2.23 -16.01
C GLU A 21 -7.67 2.72 -15.97
N LEU A 22 -7.05 2.66 -14.79
CA LEU A 22 -5.63 2.91 -14.61
C LEU A 22 -4.86 1.59 -14.71
N GLU A 23 -4.06 1.43 -15.77
CA GLU A 23 -3.10 0.35 -15.90
C GLU A 23 -1.74 0.79 -15.34
N PHE A 24 -1.23 0.02 -14.39
CA PHE A 24 0.12 0.14 -13.85
C PHE A 24 0.96 -1.00 -14.41
N ALA A 25 2.17 -0.70 -14.88
CA ALA A 25 3.12 -1.70 -15.36
C ALA A 25 4.47 -1.48 -14.68
N VAL A 26 5.00 -2.53 -14.06
CA VAL A 26 6.31 -2.52 -13.42
C VAL A 26 7.33 -3.07 -14.39
N TYR A 27 8.48 -2.41 -14.49
CA TYR A 27 9.57 -2.82 -15.37
C TYR A 27 10.88 -2.96 -14.57
N ASP A 28 11.70 -3.92 -14.96
CA ASP A 28 13.13 -3.90 -14.64
C ASP A 28 13.84 -3.11 -15.73
N GLU A 29 14.47 -2.01 -15.35
CA GLU A 29 15.23 -1.16 -16.26
C GLU A 29 16.65 -1.72 -16.37
N ASP A 30 16.96 -2.29 -17.54
CA ASP A 30 18.31 -2.72 -17.88
C ASP A 30 19.02 -1.62 -18.69
N PRO A 31 20.10 -0.99 -18.16
CA PRO A 31 20.78 0.13 -18.82
C PRO A 31 21.35 -0.18 -20.22
N ASN A 32 21.55 -1.46 -20.53
CA ASN A 32 22.12 -1.95 -21.78
C ASN A 32 21.12 -2.79 -22.60
N GLY A 33 19.84 -2.84 -22.20
CA GLY A 33 18.85 -3.76 -22.74
C GLY A 33 17.48 -3.12 -22.97
N LYS A 34 16.51 -3.94 -23.38
CA LYS A 34 15.11 -3.53 -23.41
C LYS A 34 14.53 -3.75 -22.00
N ALA A 35 13.85 -2.75 -21.46
CA ALA A 35 13.17 -2.87 -20.17
C ALA A 35 12.22 -4.07 -20.18
N GLN A 36 12.34 -4.93 -19.16
CA GLN A 36 11.53 -6.14 -19.04
C GLN A 36 10.28 -5.82 -18.21
N CYS A 37 9.08 -6.08 -18.76
CA CYS A 37 7.85 -5.97 -17.98
C CYS A 37 7.79 -7.11 -16.94
N LEU A 38 7.72 -6.73 -15.66
CA LEU A 38 7.63 -7.63 -14.52
C LEU A 38 6.18 -7.91 -14.10
N GLY A 39 5.20 -7.17 -14.61
CA GLY A 39 3.79 -7.41 -14.36
C GLY A 39 2.95 -6.15 -14.46
N LYS A 40 1.63 -6.34 -14.51
CA LYS A 40 0.64 -5.28 -14.65
C LYS A 40 -0.50 -5.39 -13.64
N ALA A 41 -1.03 -4.26 -13.19
CA ALA A 41 -2.23 -4.18 -12.36
C ALA A 41 -3.18 -3.13 -12.93
N SER A 42 -4.48 -3.35 -12.75
CA SER A 42 -5.52 -2.42 -13.17
C SER A 42 -6.34 -1.93 -11.98
N LEU A 43 -6.74 -0.65 -12.02
CA LEU A 43 -7.67 -0.05 -11.07
C LEU A 43 -8.73 0.77 -11.82
N ALA A 44 -9.99 0.37 -11.70
CA ALA A 44 -11.11 1.12 -12.26
C ALA A 44 -11.22 2.51 -11.60
N ILE A 45 -11.36 3.56 -12.41
CA ILE A 45 -11.50 4.93 -11.92
C ILE A 45 -12.77 5.10 -11.07
N SER A 46 -13.83 4.35 -11.37
CA SER A 46 -15.07 4.36 -10.57
C SER A 46 -14.83 4.06 -9.09
N VAL A 47 -13.90 3.16 -8.74
CA VAL A 47 -13.51 2.88 -7.34
C VAL A 47 -12.93 4.14 -6.69
N VAL A 48 -12.03 4.82 -7.41
CA VAL A 48 -11.35 6.03 -6.91
C VAL A 48 -12.32 7.20 -6.77
N LEU A 49 -13.28 7.35 -7.69
CA LEU A 49 -14.24 8.45 -7.69
C LEU A 49 -15.27 8.33 -6.56
N ASN A 50 -15.64 7.10 -6.19
CA ASN A 50 -16.62 6.84 -5.14
C ASN A 50 -16.01 7.08 -3.75
N ASP A 51 -14.97 6.30 -3.41
CA ASP A 51 -14.42 6.27 -2.05
C ASP A 51 -12.91 6.57 -2.00
N GLY A 52 -12.25 6.62 -3.16
CA GLY A 52 -10.79 6.56 -3.23
C GLY A 52 -10.29 5.13 -3.06
N PHE A 53 -8.97 4.95 -3.01
CA PHE A 53 -8.34 3.64 -2.88
C PHE A 53 -7.08 3.74 -2.03
N VAL A 54 -6.90 2.83 -1.08
CA VAL A 54 -5.64 2.64 -0.37
C VAL A 54 -5.48 1.14 -0.17
N GLY A 55 -4.48 0.54 -0.80
CA GLY A 55 -4.28 -0.90 -0.71
C GLY A 55 -3.31 -1.45 -1.74
N GLU A 56 -3.32 -2.77 -1.85
CA GLU A 56 -2.43 -3.55 -2.72
C GLU A 56 -3.19 -4.07 -3.94
N LEU A 57 -2.55 -4.00 -5.11
CA LEU A 57 -3.03 -4.59 -6.35
C LEU A 57 -2.11 -5.75 -6.77
N PRO A 58 -2.66 -6.93 -7.08
CA PRO A 58 -1.85 -8.04 -7.56
C PRO A 58 -1.35 -7.78 -8.99
N LEU A 59 -0.04 -7.90 -9.18
CA LEU A 59 0.58 -7.82 -10.50
C LEU A 59 0.37 -9.13 -11.26
N ARG A 60 -0.25 -9.02 -12.44
CA ARG A 60 -0.50 -10.13 -13.37
C ARG A 60 0.55 -10.16 -14.48
N GLY A 61 0.80 -11.34 -15.02
CA GLY A 61 1.75 -11.53 -16.13
C GLY A 61 3.23 -11.47 -15.72
N GLY A 62 3.50 -11.39 -14.41
CA GLY A 62 4.82 -11.43 -13.81
C GLY A 62 5.23 -12.78 -13.24
N GLY A 63 6.47 -12.85 -12.75
CA GLY A 63 6.91 -13.91 -11.84
C GLY A 63 6.15 -13.89 -10.51
N ARG A 64 6.43 -14.86 -9.61
CA ARG A 64 5.74 -15.14 -8.33
C ARG A 64 5.02 -13.93 -7.70
N GLY A 65 3.68 -13.96 -7.72
CA GLY A 65 2.75 -13.28 -6.78
C GLY A 65 3.16 -11.93 -6.21
N ALA A 66 3.53 -10.96 -7.05
CA ALA A 66 3.93 -9.62 -6.61
C ALA A 66 2.72 -8.69 -6.40
N LEU A 67 2.88 -7.72 -5.49
CA LEU A 67 1.85 -6.74 -5.12
C LEU A 67 2.35 -5.31 -5.37
N LEU A 68 1.45 -4.43 -5.81
CA LEU A 68 1.66 -3.00 -5.95
C LEU A 68 0.81 -2.25 -4.93
N TYR A 69 1.44 -1.63 -3.93
CA TYR A 69 0.75 -0.77 -2.99
C TYR A 69 0.59 0.65 -3.54
N LEU A 70 -0.64 1.19 -3.51
CA LEU A 70 -0.90 2.57 -3.94
C LEU A 70 -2.03 3.24 -3.16
N LYS A 71 -2.03 4.57 -3.23
CA LYS A 71 -3.09 5.43 -2.69
C LYS A 71 -3.63 6.33 -3.79
N ALA A 72 -4.95 6.37 -3.94
CA ALA A 72 -5.65 7.21 -4.89
C ALA A 72 -6.86 7.86 -4.21
N ARG A 73 -7.22 9.08 -4.64
CA ARG A 73 -8.34 9.82 -4.06
C ARG A 73 -8.91 10.83 -5.04
N ARG A 74 -10.18 11.18 -4.83
CA ARG A 74 -10.79 12.37 -5.42
C ARG A 74 -10.69 13.54 -4.43
N GLY A 75 -9.95 14.59 -4.79
CA GLY A 75 -9.82 15.79 -3.96
C GLY A 75 -8.76 15.69 -2.85
N ALA A 76 -9.01 16.34 -1.71
CA ALA A 76 -7.98 16.65 -0.72
C ALA A 76 -7.72 15.57 0.35
N GLN A 77 -8.57 14.55 0.48
CA GLN A 77 -8.46 13.53 1.53
C GLN A 77 -8.48 12.13 0.93
N TYR A 78 -7.60 11.26 1.44
CA TYR A 78 -7.66 9.83 1.14
C TYR A 78 -8.86 9.22 1.87
N PRO A 79 -9.39 8.06 1.41
CA PRO A 79 -10.36 7.33 2.22
C PRO A 79 -9.81 7.21 3.63
N SER A 80 -10.70 7.39 4.61
CA SER A 80 -10.45 7.01 5.98
C SER A 80 -10.42 5.48 6.03
N VAL A 81 -9.35 4.88 5.51
CA VAL A 81 -8.95 3.54 5.90
C VAL A 81 -8.70 3.66 7.40
N SER A 82 -9.67 3.22 8.19
CA SER A 82 -9.36 2.80 9.55
C SER A 82 -8.43 1.61 9.34
N PRO A 83 -7.12 1.71 9.57
CA PRO A 83 -6.36 0.48 9.68
C PRO A 83 -7.03 -0.27 10.82
N ASP A 84 -7.33 -1.56 10.65
CA ASP A 84 -7.90 -2.36 11.73
C ASP A 84 -7.02 -2.34 13.01
N LEU A 85 -5.79 -1.80 12.93
CA LEU A 85 -4.99 -1.41 14.09
C LEU A 85 -4.22 -0.10 13.84
N LEU A 86 -4.74 1.04 14.32
CA LEU A 86 -3.92 2.24 14.58
C LEU A 86 -3.42 2.19 16.03
N MET A 87 -2.22 1.66 16.26
CA MET A 87 -1.56 1.75 17.57
C MET A 87 -0.53 2.88 17.56
N SER A 88 -0.76 3.91 18.39
CA SER A 88 0.25 4.89 18.74
C SER A 88 0.82 4.57 20.11
N VAL A 89 2.11 4.24 20.16
CA VAL A 89 2.86 4.01 21.40
C VAL A 89 3.62 5.27 21.73
N SER A 90 3.28 5.92 22.85
CA SER A 90 4.05 7.02 23.42
C SER A 90 4.60 6.60 24.78
N ARG A 91 5.87 6.95 25.06
CA ARG A 91 6.48 6.71 26.37
C ARG A 91 5.98 7.77 27.35
N SER A 92 5.43 7.35 28.48
CA SER A 92 5.13 8.23 29.61
C SER A 92 6.43 8.86 30.13
N PRO A 93 6.46 10.16 30.47
CA PRO A 93 7.59 10.80 31.15
C PRO A 93 7.83 10.26 32.56
N ASN A 94 6.79 9.68 33.17
CA ASN A 94 6.88 8.98 34.45
C ASN A 94 7.08 7.49 34.18
N ASP A 95 8.32 7.05 34.40
CA ASP A 95 8.82 5.71 34.14
C ASP A 95 8.13 4.63 35.00
N SER A 96 7.97 3.45 34.42
CA SER A 96 7.84 2.17 35.10
C SER A 96 8.10 1.09 34.06
N SER A 97 9.13 0.27 34.27
CA SER A 97 9.70 -0.70 33.32
C SER A 97 8.80 -1.91 33.03
N TRP A 98 7.57 -1.67 32.57
CA TRP A 98 6.68 -2.72 32.08
C TRP A 98 6.77 -2.75 30.56
N GLY A 99 7.47 -3.75 30.05
CA GLY A 99 7.62 -3.98 28.62
C GLY A 99 6.31 -4.52 28.02
N LEU A 100 5.85 -3.88 26.96
CA LEU A 100 4.86 -4.47 26.05
C LEU A 100 5.62 -5.41 25.10
N GLU A 101 5.35 -6.71 25.15
CA GLU A 101 5.75 -7.65 24.11
C GLU A 101 4.59 -7.85 23.13
N LEU A 102 4.88 -7.67 21.85
CA LEU A 102 3.96 -7.94 20.76
C LEU A 102 4.30 -9.32 20.20
N ASP A 103 3.44 -10.31 20.44
CA ASP A 103 3.52 -11.58 19.72
C ASP A 103 2.78 -11.44 18.38
N CYS A 104 3.54 -11.53 17.29
CA CYS A 104 3.01 -11.43 15.94
C CYS A 104 2.71 -12.80 15.31
N GLN A 105 2.78 -13.91 16.07
CA GLN A 105 2.61 -15.25 15.50
C GLN A 105 1.20 -15.84 15.60
N ASP A 106 0.28 -15.23 16.34
CA ASP A 106 -1.12 -15.65 16.29
C ASP A 106 -2.05 -14.44 16.48
N GLY A 107 -3.06 -14.32 15.62
CA GLY A 107 -3.94 -13.16 15.55
C GLY A 107 -4.59 -12.82 16.89
N THR A 108 -4.12 -11.73 17.49
CA THR A 108 -4.82 -10.86 18.45
C THR A 108 -5.20 -11.51 19.79
N VAL A 109 -4.22 -11.72 20.67
CA VAL A 109 -4.47 -11.83 22.13
C VAL A 109 -3.47 -10.95 22.89
N LEU A 110 -3.99 -10.04 23.73
CA LEU A 110 -3.20 -9.18 24.62
C LEU A 110 -3.22 -9.78 26.04
N TRP A 111 -2.06 -10.15 26.58
CA TRP A 111 -1.93 -10.62 27.96
C TRP A 111 -1.41 -9.49 28.86
N VAL A 112 -2.04 -9.32 30.02
CA VAL A 112 -1.50 -8.47 31.11
C VAL A 112 -0.80 -9.39 32.10
N ASN A 113 0.53 -9.28 32.20
CA ASN A 113 1.27 -9.96 33.27
C ASN A 113 1.08 -9.21 34.59
N ARG A 114 0.73 -9.95 35.64
CA ARG A 114 0.62 -9.46 37.02
C ARG A 114 1.83 -9.90 37.84
#